data_AF-A0A3P5YAV5-F1
#
_entry.id   AF-A0A3P5YAV5-F1
#
_cell.length_a   1.000
_cell.length_b   1.000
_cell.length_c   1.000
_cell.angle_alpha   90.00
_cell.angle_beta   90.00
_cell.angle_gamma   90.00
#
_symmetry.space_group_name_H-M   'P 1'
#
loop_
_entity.id
_entity.type
_entity.pdbx_description
1 polymer ?
#
loop_
_entity_poly.entity_id
_entity_poly.type
_entity_poly.pdbx_seq_one_letter_code
_entity_poly.pdbx_strand_id
1 'polypeptide(L)'
;MNSPKRNFIYILCYILTISITVAFFNSSEPLQPDGIFVSYATLSIYNCNNFSMGVHCKSGDKDIGFRVVNKGGLYEYRVRIGLQKTTLFFCGFSHGKIKKGIFDLYDASRDSDRCNKCTWKAVGNGIYGYTDKPHQAVLFYKWIK
;
A
#
# COMPACT_ATOMS: atom_id res chain seq x y z
N MET A 1 -17.22 -55.44 -39.88
CA MET A 1 -16.57 -54.40 -40.71
C MET A 1 -17.04 -53.03 -40.26
N ASN A 2 -16.20 -52.26 -39.57
CA ASN A 2 -16.55 -50.90 -39.14
C ASN A 2 -16.48 -49.98 -40.36
N SER A 3 -17.59 -49.28 -40.67
CA SER A 3 -17.65 -48.37 -41.81
C SER A 3 -16.61 -47.24 -41.66
N PRO A 4 -15.84 -46.91 -42.71
CA PRO A 4 -14.83 -45.84 -42.67
C PRO A 4 -15.42 -44.50 -42.24
N LYS A 5 -16.71 -44.27 -42.50
CA LYS A 5 -17.46 -43.08 -42.07
C LYS A 5 -17.64 -43.02 -40.56
N ARG A 6 -17.83 -44.16 -39.90
CA ARG A 6 -17.99 -44.24 -38.43
C ARG A 6 -16.66 -43.95 -37.72
N ASN A 7 -15.55 -44.47 -38.23
CA ASN A 7 -14.22 -44.16 -37.72
C ASN A 7 -13.86 -42.68 -37.93
N PHE A 8 -14.24 -42.11 -39.07
CA PHE A 8 -14.04 -40.68 -39.35
C PHE A 8 -14.78 -39.78 -38.36
N ILE A 9 -16.03 -40.13 -38.02
CA ILE A 9 -16.82 -39.40 -37.01
C ILE A 9 -16.14 -39.45 -35.63
N TYR A 10 -15.62 -40.61 -35.21
CA TYR A 10 -14.91 -40.72 -33.92
C TYR A 10 -13.64 -39.87 -33.88
N ILE A 11 -12.86 -39.85 -34.96
CA ILE A 11 -11.65 -39.02 -35.06
C ILE A 11 -12.03 -37.53 -35.01
N LEU A 12 -13.08 -37.12 -35.72
CA LEU A 12 -13.55 -35.73 -35.72
C LEU A 12 -14.02 -35.30 -34.32
N CYS A 13 -14.80 -36.15 -33.63
CA CYS A 13 -15.22 -35.91 -32.24
C CYS A 13 -14.02 -35.80 -31.29
N TYR A 14 -13.03 -36.68 -31.44
CA TYR A 14 -11.83 -36.67 -30.61
C TYR A 14 -11.02 -35.38 -30.78
N ILE A 15 -10.80 -34.93 -32.03
CA ILE A 15 -10.12 -33.66 -32.33
C ILE A 15 -10.90 -32.45 -31.77
N LEU A 16 -12.23 -32.45 -31.88
CA LEU A 16 -13.07 -31.41 -31.29
C LEU A 16 -12.94 -31.39 -29.75
N THR A 17 -12.95 -32.55 -29.09
CA THR A 17 -12.78 -32.60 -27.63
C THR A 17 -11.41 -32.11 -27.16
N ILE A 18 -10.33 -32.44 -27.88
CA ILE A 18 -8.98 -31.93 -27.59
C ILE A 18 -8.90 -30.42 -27.79
N SER A 19 -9.51 -29.90 -28.85
CA SER A 19 -9.51 -28.46 -29.12
C SER A 19 -10.23 -27.68 -28.01
N ILE A 20 -11.34 -28.24 -27.50
CA ILE A 20 -12.11 -27.66 -26.39
C ILE A 20 -11.29 -27.69 -25.09
N THR A 21 -10.63 -28.80 -24.74
CA THR A 21 -9.81 -28.87 -23.51
C THR A 21 -8.61 -27.94 -23.56
N VAL A 22 -7.90 -27.89 -24.70
CA VAL A 22 -6.76 -26.97 -24.89
C VAL A 22 -7.20 -25.51 -24.80
N ALA A 23 -8.39 -25.15 -25.28
CA ALA A 23 -8.93 -23.79 -25.11
C ALA A 23 -9.14 -23.44 -23.62
N PHE A 24 -9.65 -24.36 -22.80
CA PHE A 24 -9.84 -24.15 -21.36
C PHE A 24 -8.52 -23.96 -20.59
N PHE A 25 -7.46 -24.68 -20.97
CA PHE A 25 -6.14 -24.52 -20.36
C PHE A 25 -5.43 -23.23 -20.79
N ASN A 26 -5.65 -22.74 -22.01
CA ASN A 26 -5.10 -21.46 -22.46
C ASN A 26 -5.90 -20.24 -21.96
N SER A 27 -7.15 -20.43 -21.54
CA SER A 27 -7.98 -19.38 -20.96
C SER A 27 -7.73 -19.13 -19.47
N SER A 28 -6.73 -19.78 -18.86
CA SER A 28 -6.21 -19.30 -17.58
C SER A 28 -5.38 -18.03 -17.81
N GLU A 29 -6.03 -16.95 -18.20
CA GLU A 29 -5.48 -15.62 -17.95
C GLU A 29 -5.23 -15.54 -16.43
N PRO A 30 -4.03 -15.14 -15.98
CA PRO A 30 -3.90 -14.73 -14.59
C PRO A 30 -4.97 -13.67 -14.35
N LEU A 31 -5.74 -13.79 -13.27
CA LEU A 31 -6.69 -12.77 -12.83
C LEU A 31 -5.95 -11.42 -12.78
N GLN A 32 -6.01 -10.68 -13.87
CA GLN A 32 -5.61 -9.29 -13.92
C GLN A 32 -6.64 -8.61 -13.02
N PRO A 33 -6.24 -7.82 -12.01
CA PRO A 33 -7.19 -7.26 -11.06
C PRO A 33 -8.23 -6.46 -11.85
N ASP A 34 -9.43 -7.02 -11.95
CA ASP A 34 -10.60 -6.41 -12.59
C ASP A 34 -10.71 -4.97 -12.11
N GLY A 35 -10.70 -4.01 -13.06
CA GLY A 35 -11.45 -2.75 -13.11
C GLY A 35 -11.71 -1.88 -11.86
N ILE A 36 -11.19 -2.23 -10.69
CA ILE A 36 -11.28 -1.48 -9.45
C ILE A 36 -10.03 -0.62 -9.44
N PHE A 37 -10.18 0.68 -9.63
CA PHE A 37 -9.08 1.63 -9.51
C PHE A 37 -8.62 1.66 -8.04
N VAL A 38 -7.71 0.75 -7.69
CA VAL A 38 -7.09 0.67 -6.37
C VAL A 38 -5.85 1.55 -6.39
N SER A 39 -5.95 2.72 -5.76
CA SER A 39 -4.78 3.57 -5.55
C SER A 39 -3.99 3.11 -4.31
N TYR A 40 -2.69 3.32 -4.34
CA TYR A 40 -1.79 3.05 -3.21
C TYR A 40 -0.92 4.27 -2.94
N ALA A 41 -0.73 4.59 -1.66
CA ALA A 41 0.27 5.55 -1.23
C ALA A 41 1.41 4.82 -0.51
N THR A 42 2.64 5.29 -0.71
CA THR A 42 3.80 4.86 0.08
C THR A 42 4.07 5.89 1.16
N LEU A 43 4.06 5.47 2.42
CA LEU A 43 4.29 6.33 3.57
C LEU A 43 5.65 5.99 4.18
N SER A 44 6.51 7.00 4.29
CA SER A 44 7.90 6.84 4.75
C SER A 44 8.18 7.79 5.91
N ILE A 45 8.66 7.29 7.04
CA ILE A 45 9.10 8.07 8.20
C ILE A 45 10.61 7.89 8.37
N TYR A 46 11.36 8.99 8.24
CA TYR A 46 12.79 9.02 8.50
C TYR A 46 13.05 9.65 9.87
N ASN A 47 13.75 8.92 10.75
CA ASN A 47 14.05 9.39 12.10
C ASN A 47 15.37 10.18 12.12
N CYS A 48 15.27 11.50 12.01
CA CYS A 48 16.38 12.44 12.19
C CYS A 48 16.58 12.89 13.64
N ASN A 49 15.81 12.36 14.60
CA ASN A 49 16.04 12.68 16.01
C ASN A 49 17.39 12.11 16.49
N ASN A 50 17.85 12.59 17.63
CA ASN A 50 18.99 12.03 18.33
C ASN A 50 18.63 10.81 19.21
N PHE A 51 17.43 10.25 19.08
CA PHE A 51 16.92 9.13 19.88
C PHE A 51 16.20 8.08 19.03
N SER A 52 16.05 6.86 19.56
CA SER A 52 15.20 5.81 18.97
C SER A 52 13.73 6.11 19.21
N MET A 53 12.97 6.21 18.12
CA MET A 53 11.58 6.63 18.13
C MET A 53 10.66 5.41 18.04
N GLY A 54 9.77 5.25 19.01
CA GLY A 54 8.66 4.31 18.93
C GLY A 54 7.57 4.87 18.02
N VAL A 55 7.02 4.02 17.15
CA VAL A 55 5.95 4.36 16.21
C VAL A 55 4.87 3.28 16.28
N HIS A 56 3.64 3.67 16.64
CA HIS A 56 2.47 2.77 16.64
C HIS A 56 1.42 3.32 15.67
N CYS A 57 1.18 2.63 14.56
CA CYS A 57 0.26 3.11 13.53
C CYS A 57 -1.07 2.35 13.52
N LYS A 58 -2.14 3.03 13.12
CA LYS A 58 -3.49 2.49 12.95
C LYS A 58 -4.17 3.11 11.71
N SER A 59 -5.18 2.41 11.21
CA SER A 59 -6.02 2.83 10.09
C SER A 59 -7.46 2.41 10.34
N GLY A 60 -8.34 3.36 10.67
CA GLY A 60 -9.67 3.01 11.19
C GLY A 60 -9.54 2.01 12.36
N ASP A 61 -10.22 0.88 12.25
CA ASP A 61 -10.19 -0.20 13.26
C ASP A 61 -8.98 -1.15 13.13
N LYS A 62 -8.17 -1.00 12.10
CA LYS A 62 -7.01 -1.88 11.86
C LYS A 62 -5.77 -1.37 12.59
N ASP A 63 -5.28 -2.15 13.54
CA ASP A 63 -3.97 -1.95 14.14
C ASP A 63 -2.86 -2.46 13.20
N ILE A 64 -1.91 -1.58 12.85
CA ILE A 64 -0.76 -1.92 12.01
C ILE A 64 0.41 -2.41 12.89
N GLY A 65 0.41 -2.02 14.16
CA GLY A 65 1.39 -2.45 15.15
C GLY A 65 2.44 -1.40 15.51
N PHE A 66 3.30 -1.80 16.43
CA PHE A 66 4.37 -0.99 16.99
C PHE A 66 5.73 -1.36 16.40
N ARG A 67 6.55 -0.35 16.12
CA ARG A 67 7.93 -0.51 15.67
C ARG A 67 8.83 0.55 16.27
N VAL A 68 10.06 0.16 16.60
CA VAL A 68 11.12 1.10 16.98
C VAL A 68 11.94 1.47 15.75
N VAL A 69 12.09 2.76 15.51
CA VAL A 69 12.91 3.34 14.44
C VAL A 69 14.12 3.99 15.08
N ASN A 70 15.29 3.38 14.94
CA ASN A 70 16.54 3.94 15.48
C ASN A 70 16.90 5.27 14.80
N LYS A 71 17.80 6.04 15.42
CA LYS A 71 18.37 7.26 14.81
C LYS A 71 18.92 6.94 13.41
N GLY A 72 18.56 7.76 12.43
CA GLY A 72 18.91 7.58 11.03
C GLY A 72 18.17 6.45 10.32
N GLY A 73 17.20 5.81 10.99
CA GLY A 73 16.39 4.73 10.44
C GLY A 73 15.22 5.23 9.60
N LEU A 74 14.78 4.36 8.68
CA LEU A 74 13.60 4.54 7.85
C LEU A 74 12.54 3.50 8.20
N TYR A 75 11.30 3.95 8.36
CA TYR A 75 10.14 3.07 8.42
C TYR A 75 9.23 3.38 7.23
N GLU A 76 9.01 2.39 6.37
CA GLU A 76 8.22 2.54 5.15
C GLU A 76 7.11 1.49 5.12
N TYR A 77 5.92 1.90 4.67
CA TYR A 77 4.79 1.00 4.46
C TYR A 77 3.91 1.48 3.31
N ARG A 78 3.24 0.53 2.64
CA ARG A 78 2.29 0.81 1.57
C ARG A 78 0.88 0.69 2.09
N VAL A 79 0.04 1.65 1.71
CA VAL A 79 -1.36 1.71 2.11
C VAL A 79 -2.25 1.76 0.91
N ARG A 80 -3.39 1.07 1.00
CA ARG A 80 -4.45 1.12 0.00
C ARG A 80 -5.32 2.34 0.26
N ILE A 81 -5.51 3.17 -0.76
CA ILE A 81 -6.35 4.37 -0.71
C ILE A 81 -7.69 4.05 -1.37
N GLY A 82 -8.77 4.28 -0.63
CA GLY A 82 -10.13 4.10 -1.15
C GLY A 82 -10.50 5.21 -2.13
N LEU A 83 -11.37 4.88 -3.10
CA LEU A 83 -11.85 5.83 -4.11
C LEU A 83 -12.59 7.04 -3.52
N GLN A 84 -13.19 6.90 -2.34
CA GLN A 84 -13.97 7.94 -1.70
C GLN A 84 -13.13 9.01 -0.97
N LYS A 85 -11.78 8.99 -1.08
CA LYS A 85 -10.87 9.94 -0.41
C LYS A 85 -11.17 10.12 1.11
N THR A 86 -11.62 9.07 1.80
CA THR A 86 -11.89 9.06 3.26
C THR A 86 -10.79 8.36 4.06
N THR A 87 -9.72 7.94 3.40
CA THR A 87 -8.68 7.12 4.01
C THR A 87 -7.82 7.92 4.99
N LEU A 88 -7.76 7.43 6.24
CA LEU A 88 -6.98 8.03 7.32
C LEU A 88 -6.03 6.98 7.93
N PHE A 89 -4.73 7.32 7.96
CA PHE A 89 -3.70 6.56 8.67
C PHE A 89 -3.02 7.47 9.67
N PHE A 90 -3.01 7.07 10.94
CA PHE A 90 -2.40 7.86 12.00
C PHE A 90 -1.42 7.03 12.81
N CYS A 91 -0.39 7.70 13.34
CA CYS A 91 0.64 7.06 14.14
C CYS A 91 0.86 7.82 15.44
N GLY A 92 0.95 7.08 16.54
CA GLY A 92 1.48 7.56 17.81
C GLY A 92 3.00 7.46 17.83
N PHE A 93 3.66 8.48 18.36
CA PHE A 93 5.10 8.59 18.45
C PHE A 93 5.55 8.61 19.91
N SER A 94 6.68 7.98 20.22
CA SER A 94 7.27 8.00 21.56
C SER A 94 8.80 8.02 21.55
N HIS A 95 9.38 8.49 22.65
CA HIS A 95 10.78 8.27 23.03
C HIS A 95 10.80 7.49 24.33
N GLY A 96 11.06 6.17 24.24
CA GLY A 96 10.89 5.28 25.38
C GLY A 96 9.45 5.33 25.91
N LYS A 97 9.29 5.71 27.18
CA LYS A 97 7.98 5.87 27.84
C LYS A 97 7.32 7.23 27.59
N ILE A 98 8.04 8.20 27.00
CA ILE A 98 7.54 9.56 26.79
C ILE A 98 6.77 9.61 25.48
N LYS A 99 5.46 9.93 25.53
CA LYS A 99 4.65 10.16 24.33
C LYS A 99 5.06 11.47 23.66
N LYS A 100 5.23 11.46 22.34
CA LYS A 100 5.56 12.62 21.50
C LYS A 100 4.39 13.14 20.68
N GLY A 101 3.33 12.36 20.57
CA GLY A 101 2.07 12.82 19.99
C GLY A 101 1.43 11.78 19.10
N ILE A 102 0.30 12.15 18.50
CA ILE A 102 -0.38 11.38 17.45
C ILE A 102 -0.47 12.29 16.23
N PHE A 103 -0.08 11.76 15.08
CA PHE A 103 -0.12 12.48 13.82
C PHE A 103 -0.74 11.62 12.72
N ASP A 104 -1.62 12.23 11.95
CA ASP A 104 -2.22 11.64 10.76
C ASP A 104 -1.17 11.61 9.65
N LEU A 105 -0.49 10.47 9.54
CA LEU A 105 0.59 10.25 8.58
C LEU A 105 0.07 10.23 7.13
N TYR A 106 -1.19 9.87 6.95
CA TYR A 106 -1.91 10.08 5.71
C TYR A 106 -3.35 10.48 6.00
N ASP A 107 -3.77 11.61 5.45
CA ASP A 107 -5.15 12.06 5.41
C ASP A 107 -5.50 12.28 3.94
N ALA A 108 -6.44 11.50 3.41
CA ALA A 108 -6.81 11.56 2.00
C ALA A 108 -7.27 12.96 1.54
N SER A 109 -7.88 13.78 2.41
CA SER A 109 -8.27 15.14 2.07
C SER A 109 -7.06 16.07 1.87
N ARG A 110 -5.98 15.82 2.62
CA ARG A 110 -4.73 16.59 2.60
C ARG A 110 -3.72 16.06 1.58
N ASP A 111 -3.69 14.74 1.39
CA ASP A 111 -2.56 14.04 0.80
C ASP A 111 -2.82 13.43 -0.57
N SER A 112 -4.09 13.14 -0.93
CA SER A 112 -4.38 12.43 -2.18
C SER A 112 -3.89 13.17 -3.43
N ASP A 113 -3.89 14.50 -3.37
CA ASP A 113 -3.40 15.36 -4.46
C ASP A 113 -2.00 15.94 -4.17
N ARG A 114 -1.42 15.61 -3.00
CA ARG A 114 -0.10 16.10 -2.53
C ARG A 114 1.01 15.09 -2.72
N CYS A 115 0.73 13.78 -2.61
CA CYS A 115 1.78 12.77 -2.70
C CYS A 115 1.24 11.37 -2.96
N ASN A 116 1.87 10.68 -3.93
CA ASN A 116 1.83 9.22 -4.03
C ASN A 116 2.88 8.56 -3.12
N LYS A 117 3.99 9.27 -2.86
CA LYS A 117 5.02 8.90 -1.88
C LYS A 117 5.18 10.00 -0.84
N CYS A 118 4.53 9.82 0.31
CA CYS A 118 4.50 10.80 1.37
C CYS A 118 5.68 10.54 2.32
N THR A 119 6.71 11.37 2.22
CA THR A 119 7.90 11.27 3.07
C THR A 119 7.84 12.27 4.21
N TRP A 120 8.06 11.76 5.42
CA TRP A 120 8.01 12.48 6.67
C TRP A 120 9.35 12.40 7.38
N LYS A 121 9.87 13.53 7.88
CA LYS A 121 11.07 13.60 8.69
C LYS A 121 10.72 13.93 10.13
N ALA A 122 11.01 13.02 11.04
CA ALA A 122 10.90 13.25 12.47
C ALA A 122 12.20 13.88 12.97
N VAL A 123 12.14 15.12 13.44
CA VAL A 123 13.26 15.90 13.97
C VAL A 123 12.93 16.40 15.39
N GLY A 124 13.89 16.99 16.10
CA GLY A 124 13.77 17.27 17.53
C GLY A 124 12.55 18.08 17.99
N ASN A 125 11.94 18.88 17.11
CA ASN A 125 10.76 19.69 17.40
C ASN A 125 9.44 19.14 16.80
N GLY A 126 9.48 18.18 15.88
CA GLY A 126 8.26 17.73 15.22
C GLY A 126 8.44 16.85 13.98
N ILE A 127 7.36 16.72 13.22
CA ILE A 127 7.28 16.03 11.92
C ILE A 127 7.21 17.04 10.81
N TYR A 128 8.11 16.89 9.84
CA TYR A 128 8.14 17.67 8.62
C TYR A 128 7.73 16.84 7.42
N GLY A 129 6.94 17.41 6.51
CA GLY A 129 6.50 16.78 5.26
C GLY A 129 6.92 17.57 4.03
N TYR A 130 7.15 16.87 2.93
CA TYR A 130 7.47 17.46 1.62
C TYR A 130 6.21 17.71 0.79
N THR A 131 6.21 18.75 -0.04
CA THR A 131 5.09 19.08 -0.95
C THR A 131 5.57 19.18 -2.39
N ASP A 132 4.67 18.97 -3.35
CA ASP A 132 4.96 18.94 -4.79
C ASP A 132 5.26 20.33 -5.41
N LYS A 133 5.22 21.41 -4.62
CA LYS A 133 5.60 22.78 -5.03
C LYS A 133 6.57 23.38 -4.01
N PRO A 134 7.53 24.22 -4.45
CA PRO A 134 8.96 23.94 -4.31
C PRO A 134 9.39 23.40 -2.93
N HIS A 135 9.84 22.13 -2.93
CA HIS A 135 10.79 21.37 -2.09
C HIS A 135 11.09 21.72 -0.61
N GLN A 136 10.43 22.68 0.01
CA GLN A 136 10.67 23.00 1.41
C GLN A 136 9.86 22.06 2.30
N ALA A 137 10.57 21.47 3.27
CA ALA A 137 9.93 20.66 4.28
C ALA A 137 9.12 21.59 5.20
N VAL A 138 7.80 21.37 5.28
CA VAL A 138 6.90 22.14 6.13
C VAL A 138 6.70 21.37 7.44
N LEU A 139 6.61 22.07 8.58
CA LEU A 139 6.26 21.46 9.87
C LEU A 139 4.76 21.16 9.90
N PHE A 140 4.40 19.87 9.94
CA PHE A 140 2.99 19.43 10.02
C PHE A 140 2.54 19.13 11.46
N TYR A 141 3.48 18.75 12.32
CA TYR A 141 3.16 18.36 13.68
C TYR A 141 4.28 18.74 14.63
N LYS A 142 3.96 19.40 15.74
CA LYS A 142 4.91 19.73 16.80
C LYS A 142 4.80 18.69 17.92
N TRP A 143 5.92 18.21 18.42
CA TRP A 143 5.90 17.26 19.53
C TRP A 143 5.25 17.84 20.78
N ILE A 144 4.50 16.99 21.48
CA ILE A 144 4.11 17.30 22.86
C ILE A 144 5.34 17.21 23.78
N LYS A 145 5.37 18.08 24.78
CA LYS A 145 6.47 18.19 25.74
C LYS A 145 6.48 17.00 26.69
#